data_AF-A0A9W9I5B9-F1
#
_entry.id   AF-A0A9W9I5B9-F1
#
_cell.length_a   1.000
_cell.length_b   1.000
_cell.length_c   1.000
_cell.angle_alpha   90.00
_cell.angle_beta   90.00
_cell.angle_gamma   90.00
#
_symmetry.space_group_name_H-M   'P 1'
#
loop_
_entity.id
_entity.type
_entity.pdbx_description
1 polymer ?
#
loop_
_entity_poly.entity_id
_entity_poly.type
_entity_poly.pdbx_seq_one_letter_code
_entity_poly.pdbx_strand_id
1 'polypeptide(L)'
;MGPRDRVNSPSSLQKLPSATDKIITEEKKLETKIFSLYRLAWLGIYQVHDEDGPDHATRLAQLFDGAGMSSYVDKSEQELNDHHRDTRGRYTGSDSRVLLPLWTALKKKGLMSLKLFEGLSITSLEAVIELLEAYVKEVTSVNALYHTLRELQVGYRSPTEDDEQAVLKQFVPGANQFSRRLLHLDARLKVLVSDMEDDFWNEHGAAKGREGWVVHYALFPGLSTRHGKKKSLMSSMKA
;
A
#
# COMPACT_ATOMS: atom_id res chain seq x y z
N MET A 1 6.45 33.84 -71.08
CA MET A 1 7.31 32.65 -71.30
C MET A 1 8.64 32.92 -70.61
N GLY A 2 9.09 32.22 -69.57
CA GLY A 2 8.52 31.11 -68.80
C GLY A 2 8.92 31.23 -67.32
N PRO A 3 8.25 30.50 -66.41
CA PRO A 3 8.45 30.63 -64.97
C PRO A 3 9.65 29.79 -64.51
N ARG A 4 10.43 30.30 -63.55
CA ARG A 4 11.34 29.46 -62.78
C ARG A 4 10.69 29.12 -61.45
N ASP A 5 10.18 27.90 -61.39
CA ASP A 5 9.87 27.19 -60.17
C ASP A 5 11.09 27.19 -59.22
N ARG A 6 10.86 27.60 -57.97
CA ARG A 6 11.70 27.18 -56.83
C ARG A 6 10.80 26.56 -55.77
N VAL A 7 10.57 25.26 -55.99
CA VAL A 7 10.69 24.16 -55.03
C VAL A 7 10.55 24.53 -53.55
N ASN A 8 9.40 24.14 -52.99
CA ASN A 8 9.24 23.78 -51.60
C ASN A 8 10.33 22.78 -51.17
N SER A 9 11.00 23.04 -50.06
CA SER A 9 11.52 21.98 -49.19
C SER A 9 11.31 22.34 -47.73
N PRO A 10 10.60 21.50 -46.95
CA PRO A 10 10.32 21.70 -45.54
C PRO A 10 11.52 21.20 -44.72
N SER A 11 11.97 22.00 -43.75
CA SER A 11 12.87 21.49 -42.70
C SER A 11 12.31 21.83 -41.32
N SER A 12 11.10 21.32 -41.06
CA SER A 12 10.71 20.99 -39.69
C SER A 12 11.57 19.83 -39.23
N LEU A 13 12.82 20.12 -38.85
CA LEU A 13 13.64 19.24 -38.03
C LEU A 13 12.86 19.00 -36.74
N GLN A 14 12.09 17.90 -36.70
CA GLN A 14 11.66 17.32 -35.45
C GLN A 14 12.92 17.02 -34.66
N LYS A 15 13.18 17.85 -33.64
CA LYS A 15 14.31 17.72 -32.73
C LYS A 15 14.15 16.36 -32.03
N LEU A 16 14.96 15.38 -32.44
CA LEU A 16 15.00 14.07 -31.80
C LEU A 16 15.29 14.28 -30.30
N PRO A 17 14.53 13.64 -29.40
CA PRO A 17 14.74 13.81 -27.97
C PRO A 17 16.17 13.38 -27.61
N SER A 18 16.86 14.23 -26.84
CA SER A 18 18.20 13.97 -26.35
C SER A 18 18.21 12.69 -25.50
N ALA A 19 19.36 12.01 -25.37
CA ALA A 19 19.50 10.86 -24.48
C ALA A 19 19.04 11.19 -23.05
N THR A 20 19.34 12.42 -22.58
CA THR A 20 18.87 12.94 -21.30
C THR A 20 17.35 13.08 -21.23
N ASP A 21 16.70 13.55 -22.31
CA ASP A 21 15.24 13.66 -22.37
C ASP A 21 14.57 12.28 -22.33
N LYS A 22 15.19 11.27 -22.95
CA LYS A 22 14.72 9.88 -22.90
C LYS A 22 14.83 9.30 -21.48
N ILE A 23 15.95 9.50 -20.80
CA ILE A 23 16.16 9.03 -19.41
C ILE A 23 15.13 9.66 -18.47
N ILE A 24 14.97 11.00 -18.52
CA ILE A 24 13.97 11.72 -17.71
C ILE A 24 12.54 11.22 -18.00
N THR A 25 12.26 10.82 -19.24
CA THR A 25 10.95 10.29 -19.61
C THR A 25 10.73 8.87 -19.05
N GLU A 26 11.76 8.02 -19.05
CA GLU A 26 11.68 6.67 -18.48
C GLU A 26 11.57 6.69 -16.95
N GLU A 27 12.35 7.51 -16.26
CA GLU A 27 12.25 7.69 -14.80
C GLU A 27 10.82 8.10 -14.39
N LYS A 28 10.25 9.09 -15.06
CA LYS A 28 8.85 9.53 -14.81
C LYS A 28 7.82 8.43 -15.06
N LYS A 29 8.04 7.56 -16.05
CA LYS A 29 7.16 6.40 -16.30
C LYS A 29 7.25 5.39 -15.16
N LEU A 30 8.46 5.11 -14.67
CA LEU A 30 8.68 4.20 -13.54
C LEU A 30 8.06 4.76 -12.27
N GLU A 31 8.24 6.04 -11.96
CA GLU A 31 7.58 6.71 -10.83
C GLU A 31 6.06 6.63 -10.90
N THR A 32 5.48 6.88 -12.09
CA THR A 32 4.03 6.75 -12.31
C THR A 32 3.57 5.31 -12.07
N LYS A 33 4.35 4.31 -12.50
CA LYS A 33 4.05 2.89 -12.25
C LYS A 33 4.13 2.55 -10.77
N ILE A 34 5.14 3.03 -10.05
CA ILE A 34 5.28 2.88 -8.59
C ILE A 34 4.03 3.42 -7.89
N PHE A 35 3.61 4.64 -8.23
CA PHE A 35 2.42 5.26 -7.63
C PHE A 35 1.14 4.47 -7.89
N SER A 36 0.95 3.97 -9.11
CA SER A 36 -0.20 3.14 -9.44
C SER A 36 -0.20 1.82 -8.65
N LEU A 37 0.95 1.13 -8.61
CA LEU A 37 1.07 -0.15 -7.89
C LEU A 37 0.92 0.04 -6.38
N TYR A 38 1.50 1.10 -5.83
CA TYR A 38 1.37 1.45 -4.42
C TYR A 38 -0.10 1.61 -4.05
N ARG A 39 -0.85 2.40 -4.83
CA ARG A 39 -2.27 2.64 -4.58
C ARG A 39 -3.08 1.33 -4.63
N LEU A 40 -2.82 0.48 -5.63
CA LEU A 40 -3.49 -0.83 -5.76
C LEU A 40 -3.19 -1.74 -4.56
N ALA A 41 -1.93 -1.83 -4.15
CA ALA A 41 -1.54 -2.63 -3.00
C ALA A 41 -2.13 -2.08 -1.69
N TRP A 42 -2.07 -0.76 -1.49
CA TRP A 42 -2.58 -0.12 -0.28
C TRP A 42 -4.09 -0.34 -0.10
N LEU A 43 -4.87 -0.03 -1.13
CA LEU A 43 -6.33 -0.19 -1.14
C LEU A 43 -6.79 -1.65 -1.33
N GLY A 44 -5.87 -2.58 -1.63
CA GLY A 44 -6.19 -3.99 -1.74
C GLY A 44 -5.81 -4.81 -0.50
N ILE A 45 -4.94 -4.28 0.36
CA ILE A 45 -4.42 -4.98 1.54
C ILE A 45 -4.89 -4.34 2.83
N TYR A 46 -4.87 -3.00 2.93
CA TYR A 46 -5.09 -2.30 4.19
C TYR A 46 -6.43 -1.59 4.26
N GLN A 47 -6.88 -0.94 3.18
CA GLN A 47 -8.05 -0.07 3.17
C GLN A 47 -9.16 -0.56 2.23
N VAL A 48 -10.42 -0.43 2.62
CA VAL A 48 -11.57 -0.78 1.78
C VAL A 48 -12.09 0.48 1.05
N HIS A 49 -12.30 0.38 -0.26
CA HIS A 49 -12.81 1.44 -1.15
C HIS A 49 -11.87 2.64 -1.37
N ASP A 50 -11.45 3.33 -0.31
CA ASP A 50 -10.59 4.51 -0.36
C ASP A 50 -9.72 4.66 0.91
N GLU A 51 -8.90 5.71 0.97
CA GLU A 51 -7.95 5.93 2.08
C GLU A 51 -8.63 6.17 3.43
N ASP A 52 -9.84 6.74 3.43
CA ASP A 52 -10.64 7.07 4.62
C ASP A 52 -11.67 5.98 4.95
N GLY A 53 -11.69 4.89 4.17
CA GLY A 53 -12.60 3.77 4.32
C GLY A 53 -12.39 2.92 5.58
N PRO A 54 -13.12 1.82 5.73
CA PRO A 54 -12.87 0.86 6.80
C PRO A 54 -11.63 0.01 6.49
N ASP A 55 -10.78 -0.23 7.50
CA ASP A 55 -9.62 -1.11 7.35
C ASP A 55 -10.05 -2.57 7.06
N HIS A 56 -9.34 -3.24 6.14
CA HIS A 56 -9.58 -4.65 5.79
C HIS A 56 -9.52 -5.57 7.01
N ALA A 57 -8.62 -5.30 7.96
CA ALA A 57 -8.50 -6.02 9.22
C ALA A 57 -9.81 -6.00 10.02
N THR A 58 -10.42 -4.82 10.19
CA THR A 58 -11.69 -4.65 10.90
C THR A 58 -12.82 -5.42 10.21
N ARG A 59 -12.86 -5.40 8.88
CA ARG A 59 -13.91 -6.10 8.13
C ARG A 59 -13.74 -7.62 8.15
N LEU A 60 -12.51 -8.12 8.12
CA LEU A 60 -12.22 -9.55 8.29
C LEU A 60 -12.58 -10.03 9.70
N ALA A 61 -12.29 -9.22 10.71
CA ALA A 61 -12.70 -9.45 12.09
C ALA A 61 -14.22 -9.62 12.24
N GLN A 62 -15.01 -8.69 11.70
CA GLN A 62 -16.48 -8.77 11.73
C GLN A 62 -17.01 -10.05 11.07
N LEU A 63 -16.38 -10.47 9.98
CA LEU A 63 -16.77 -11.71 9.30
C LEU A 63 -16.32 -12.95 10.08
N PHE A 64 -15.19 -12.89 10.77
CA PHE A 64 -14.73 -13.95 11.65
C PHE A 64 -15.72 -14.17 12.80
N ASP A 65 -16.19 -13.08 13.42
CA ASP A 65 -17.27 -13.13 14.42
C ASP A 65 -18.56 -13.72 13.85
N GLY A 66 -19.00 -13.25 12.68
CA GLY A 66 -20.21 -13.76 12.00
C GLY A 66 -20.11 -15.21 11.53
N ALA A 67 -18.90 -15.74 11.44
CA ALA A 67 -18.63 -17.17 11.19
C ALA A 67 -18.67 -18.01 12.49
N GLY A 68 -19.14 -17.42 13.60
CA GLY A 68 -19.35 -18.11 14.85
C GLY A 68 -18.16 -18.11 15.81
N MET A 69 -17.14 -17.29 15.53
CA MET A 69 -15.89 -17.29 16.31
C MET A 69 -15.82 -16.19 17.37
N SER A 70 -16.95 -15.65 17.82
CA SER A 70 -16.98 -14.56 18.81
C SER A 70 -16.29 -14.94 20.12
N SER A 71 -16.32 -16.23 20.51
CA SER A 71 -15.61 -16.80 21.68
C SER A 71 -14.08 -16.66 21.58
N TYR A 72 -13.54 -16.60 20.37
CA TYR A 72 -12.10 -16.41 20.10
C TYR A 72 -11.71 -14.95 19.99
N VAL A 73 -12.70 -14.05 19.96
CA VAL A 73 -12.53 -12.61 19.81
C VAL A 73 -12.74 -11.90 21.14
N ASP A 74 -13.59 -12.43 22.01
CA ASP A 74 -13.99 -11.78 23.25
C ASP A 74 -13.34 -12.39 24.51
N LYS A 75 -12.63 -11.53 25.25
CA LYS A 75 -12.54 -11.56 26.72
C LYS A 75 -12.54 -10.12 27.26
N SER A 76 -13.63 -9.39 27.05
CA SER A 76 -13.94 -8.22 27.86
C SER A 76 -15.45 -7.90 27.88
N GLU A 77 -16.22 -8.71 28.60
CA GLU A 77 -17.48 -8.26 29.21
C GLU A 77 -17.26 -7.14 30.26
N GLN A 78 -16.01 -6.73 30.53
CA GLN A 78 -15.67 -5.78 31.59
C GLN A 78 -15.46 -4.32 31.13
N GLU A 79 -15.59 -4.01 29.84
CA GLU A 79 -15.48 -2.62 29.33
C GLU A 79 -16.79 -2.03 28.77
N LEU A 80 -17.91 -2.75 28.91
CA LEU A 80 -19.22 -2.30 28.41
C LEU A 80 -19.90 -1.22 29.28
N ASN A 81 -19.28 -0.75 30.37
CA ASN A 81 -19.91 0.25 31.26
C ASN A 81 -19.26 1.64 31.32
N ASP A 82 -18.04 1.89 30.85
CA ASP A 82 -17.39 3.21 31.09
C ASP A 82 -16.84 3.96 29.87
N HIS A 83 -16.86 3.42 28.64
CA HIS A 83 -16.24 4.08 27.47
C HIS A 83 -17.18 4.35 26.28
N HIS A 84 -18.49 4.37 26.52
CA HIS A 84 -19.47 4.80 25.53
C HIS A 84 -19.43 6.33 25.29
N ARG A 85 -18.42 6.83 24.56
CA ARG A 85 -18.66 7.93 23.59
C ARG A 85 -17.60 8.15 22.51
N ASP A 86 -16.31 7.86 22.72
CA ASP A 86 -15.25 8.29 21.78
C ASP A 86 -14.53 7.20 20.97
N THR A 87 -14.80 5.92 21.23
CA THR A 87 -14.10 4.79 20.56
C THR A 87 -15.05 3.86 19.81
N ARG A 88 -16.06 4.40 19.13
CA ARG A 88 -16.81 3.64 18.12
C ARG A 88 -15.88 3.32 16.94
N GLY A 89 -15.31 2.12 16.90
CA GLY A 89 -14.72 1.56 15.67
C GLY A 89 -13.37 0.87 15.79
N ARG A 90 -12.68 0.88 16.94
CA ARG A 90 -11.42 0.12 17.09
C ARG A 90 -11.69 -1.24 17.74
N TYR A 91 -12.18 -2.14 16.92
CA TYR A 91 -12.07 -3.57 17.17
C TYR A 91 -10.58 -3.93 17.23
N THR A 92 -10.07 -4.37 18.38
CA THR A 92 -8.65 -4.69 18.51
C THR A 92 -8.33 -6.12 18.13
N GLY A 93 -9.26 -7.07 18.32
CA GLY A 93 -9.09 -8.50 18.00
C GLY A 93 -7.78 -9.13 18.50
N SER A 94 -7.05 -8.41 19.36
CA SER A 94 -5.61 -8.57 19.59
C SER A 94 -5.30 -9.75 20.48
N ASP A 95 -6.34 -10.30 21.10
CA ASP A 95 -6.23 -11.28 22.16
C ASP A 95 -6.59 -12.70 21.65
N SER A 96 -7.06 -12.79 20.40
CA SER A 96 -7.18 -14.05 19.68
C SER A 96 -5.80 -14.55 19.27
N ARG A 97 -5.26 -15.55 19.99
CA ARG A 97 -4.00 -16.22 19.60
C ARG A 97 -4.04 -16.77 18.17
N VAL A 98 -5.24 -17.11 17.68
CA VAL A 98 -5.47 -17.66 16.35
C VAL A 98 -5.27 -16.60 15.26
N LEU A 99 -5.68 -15.35 15.51
CA LEU A 99 -5.61 -14.25 14.54
C LEU A 99 -4.45 -13.29 14.76
N LEU A 100 -3.74 -13.42 15.87
CA LEU A 100 -2.60 -12.57 16.21
C LEU A 100 -1.60 -12.39 15.04
N PRO A 101 -1.21 -13.43 14.28
CA PRO A 101 -0.31 -13.23 13.13
C PRO A 101 -0.90 -12.33 12.04
N LEU A 102 -2.19 -12.52 11.74
CA LEU A 102 -2.91 -11.75 10.71
C LEU A 102 -3.08 -10.30 11.11
N TRP A 103 -3.48 -10.06 12.36
CA TRP A 103 -3.65 -8.69 12.86
C TRP A 103 -2.32 -7.98 12.99
N THR A 104 -1.27 -8.69 13.42
CA THR A 104 0.08 -8.12 13.46
C THR A 104 0.54 -7.71 12.07
N ALA A 105 0.31 -8.54 11.05
CA ALA A 105 0.71 -8.23 9.68
C ALA A 105 -0.07 -7.04 9.10
N LEU A 106 -1.40 -7.02 9.25
CA LEU A 106 -2.24 -5.94 8.71
C LEU A 106 -2.04 -4.61 9.45
N LYS A 107 -1.89 -4.63 10.80
CA LYS A 107 -1.73 -3.42 11.61
C LYS A 107 -0.39 -2.72 11.39
N LYS A 108 0.66 -3.45 10.99
CA LYS A 108 1.97 -2.87 10.69
C LYS A 108 1.93 -1.86 9.54
N LYS A 109 0.97 -2.01 8.61
CA LYS A 109 0.83 -1.15 7.42
C LYS A 109 2.20 -0.88 6.76
N GLY A 110 2.97 -1.94 6.48
CA GLY A 110 4.39 -1.84 6.09
C GLY A 110 4.65 -0.91 4.90
N LEU A 111 3.75 -0.89 3.91
CA LEU A 111 3.82 0.05 2.78
C LEU A 111 3.88 1.53 3.19
N MET A 112 3.43 1.91 4.39
CA MET A 112 3.57 3.27 4.91
C MET A 112 5.03 3.70 5.05
N SER A 113 5.97 2.76 5.17
CA SER A 113 7.40 3.06 5.28
C SER A 113 8.12 3.23 3.94
N LEU A 114 7.44 3.06 2.79
CA LEU A 114 8.09 3.27 1.49
C LEU A 114 8.45 4.74 1.32
N LYS A 115 9.76 5.00 1.21
CA LYS A 115 10.32 6.30 0.87
C LYS A 115 11.04 6.23 -0.47
N LEU A 116 10.96 7.29 -1.24
CA LEU A 116 11.78 7.50 -2.45
C LEU A 116 12.71 8.68 -2.23
N PHE A 117 13.86 8.65 -2.90
CA PHE A 117 14.90 9.65 -2.78
C PHE A 117 15.11 10.33 -4.14
N GLU A 118 15.66 11.54 -4.12
CA GLU A 118 15.94 12.28 -5.35
C GLU A 118 17.10 11.61 -6.09
N GLY A 119 16.98 11.46 -7.42
CA GLY A 119 18.05 10.89 -8.24
C GLY A 119 18.23 9.37 -8.09
N LEU A 120 17.20 8.63 -7.62
CA LEU A 120 17.26 7.18 -7.59
C LEU A 120 17.58 6.58 -8.96
N SER A 121 18.45 5.57 -8.97
CA SER A 121 18.78 4.84 -10.19
C SER A 121 17.55 4.11 -10.76
N ILE A 122 17.56 3.88 -12.08
CA ILE A 122 16.54 3.06 -12.76
C ILE A 122 16.41 1.68 -12.09
N THR A 123 17.53 1.06 -11.72
CA THR A 123 17.55 -0.25 -11.04
C THR A 123 16.85 -0.21 -9.68
N SER A 124 17.04 0.86 -8.91
CA SER A 124 16.34 1.05 -7.62
C SER A 124 14.83 1.20 -7.83
N LEU A 125 14.42 1.98 -8.84
CA LEU A 125 13.00 2.13 -9.20
C LEU A 125 12.37 0.82 -9.67
N GLU A 126 13.09 0.03 -10.47
CA GLU A 126 12.66 -1.30 -10.91
C GLU A 126 12.52 -2.28 -9.73
N ALA A 127 13.44 -2.25 -8.76
CA ALA A 127 13.35 -3.07 -7.55
C ALA A 127 12.12 -2.69 -6.69
N VAL A 128 11.80 -1.40 -6.59
CA VAL A 128 10.56 -0.94 -5.93
C VAL A 128 9.33 -1.46 -6.66
N ILE A 129 9.33 -1.40 -8.00
CA ILE A 129 8.23 -1.93 -8.83
C ILE A 129 8.05 -3.42 -8.59
N GLU A 130 9.12 -4.23 -8.66
CA GLU A 130 9.05 -5.67 -8.44
C GLU A 130 8.45 -6.01 -7.07
N LEU A 131 8.88 -5.29 -6.02
CA LEU A 131 8.37 -5.50 -4.68
C LEU A 131 6.88 -5.11 -4.58
N LEU A 132 6.48 -3.98 -5.16
CA LEU A 132 5.08 -3.55 -5.19
C LEU A 132 4.20 -4.51 -5.99
N GLU A 133 4.68 -5.06 -7.10
CA GLU A 133 3.98 -6.12 -7.84
C GLU A 133 3.76 -7.37 -6.97
N ALA A 134 4.73 -7.71 -6.10
CA ALA A 134 4.56 -8.79 -5.13
C ALA A 134 3.49 -8.47 -4.08
N TYR A 135 3.42 -7.23 -3.57
CA TYR A 135 2.29 -6.81 -2.72
C TYR A 135 0.96 -6.90 -3.46
N VAL A 136 0.88 -6.42 -4.71
CA VAL A 136 -0.36 -6.46 -5.50
C VAL A 136 -0.88 -7.89 -5.67
N LYS A 137 0.00 -8.89 -5.79
CA LYS A 137 -0.40 -10.31 -5.82
C LYS A 137 -1.11 -10.74 -4.52
N GLU A 138 -0.71 -10.21 -3.37
CA GLU A 138 -1.32 -10.53 -2.08
C GLU A 138 -2.74 -9.96 -1.90
N VAL A 139 -3.17 -9.00 -2.74
CA VAL A 139 -4.57 -8.53 -2.78
C VAL A 139 -5.53 -9.69 -3.07
N THR A 140 -5.12 -10.65 -3.92
CA THR A 140 -5.93 -11.84 -4.19
C THR A 140 -6.11 -12.72 -2.95
N SER A 141 -5.11 -12.75 -2.07
CA SER A 141 -5.18 -13.49 -0.80
C SER A 141 -6.17 -12.84 0.16
N VAL A 142 -6.20 -11.51 0.27
CA VAL A 142 -7.21 -10.80 1.06
C VAL A 142 -8.63 -11.11 0.56
N ASN A 143 -8.83 -11.13 -0.75
CA ASN A 143 -10.13 -11.50 -1.35
C ASN A 143 -10.51 -12.96 -1.06
N ALA A 144 -9.56 -13.89 -1.09
CA ALA A 144 -9.80 -15.28 -0.73
C ALA A 144 -10.21 -15.42 0.74
N LEU A 145 -9.56 -14.70 1.65
CA LEU A 145 -9.93 -14.65 3.08
C LEU A 145 -11.37 -14.15 3.28
N TYR A 146 -11.77 -13.10 2.53
CA TYR A 146 -13.15 -12.64 2.53
C TYR A 146 -14.12 -13.70 2.04
N HIS A 147 -13.79 -14.38 0.95
CA HIS A 147 -14.65 -15.39 0.37
C HIS A 147 -14.91 -16.52 1.36
N THR A 148 -13.84 -17.07 1.94
CA THR A 148 -13.93 -18.18 2.90
C THR A 148 -14.78 -17.79 4.11
N LEU A 149 -14.57 -16.63 4.73
CA LEU A 149 -15.39 -16.24 5.88
C LEU A 149 -16.86 -15.99 5.52
N ARG A 150 -17.13 -15.48 4.30
CA ARG A 150 -18.51 -15.30 3.83
C ARG A 150 -19.25 -16.62 3.64
N GLU A 151 -18.55 -17.64 3.14
CA GLU A 151 -19.12 -18.99 2.99
C GLU A 151 -19.39 -19.66 4.33
N LEU A 152 -18.59 -19.32 5.35
CA LEU A 152 -18.70 -19.89 6.70
C LEU A 152 -19.61 -19.08 7.63
N GLN A 153 -20.36 -18.09 7.13
CA GLN A 153 -21.27 -17.32 7.99
C GLN A 153 -22.35 -18.21 8.58
N VAL A 154 -22.53 -18.09 9.90
CA VAL A 154 -23.51 -18.87 10.66
C VAL A 154 -24.93 -18.27 10.53
N GLY A 155 -25.03 -16.97 10.21
CA GLY A 155 -26.31 -16.28 10.07
C GLY A 155 -26.92 -15.94 11.43
N TYR A 156 -28.19 -16.28 11.65
CA TYR A 156 -28.93 -15.93 12.88
C TYR A 156 -29.01 -17.07 13.91
N ARG A 157 -28.46 -18.25 13.61
CA ARG A 157 -28.45 -19.37 14.56
C ARG A 157 -27.25 -19.26 15.50
N SER A 158 -27.31 -19.98 16.62
CA SER A 158 -26.14 -20.13 17.49
C SER A 158 -25.03 -20.90 16.76
N PRO A 159 -23.76 -20.48 16.89
CA PRO A 159 -22.61 -21.24 16.41
C PRO A 159 -22.54 -22.63 17.07
N THR A 160 -22.13 -23.63 16.30
CA THR A 160 -21.82 -24.98 16.80
C THR A 160 -20.30 -25.20 16.78
N GLU A 161 -19.84 -26.24 17.48
CA GLU A 161 -18.43 -26.66 17.43
C GLU A 161 -17.98 -26.99 15.99
N ASP A 162 -18.86 -27.57 15.17
CA ASP A 162 -18.57 -27.86 13.76
C ASP A 162 -18.31 -26.59 12.95
N ASP A 163 -19.01 -25.49 13.23
CA ASP A 163 -18.76 -24.20 12.57
C ASP A 163 -17.39 -23.65 12.95
N GLU A 164 -17.06 -23.67 14.24
CA GLU A 164 -15.77 -23.21 14.73
C GLU A 164 -14.63 -24.04 14.10
N GLN A 165 -14.78 -25.37 14.06
CA GLN A 165 -13.82 -26.26 13.42
C GLN A 165 -13.70 -26.01 11.91
N ALA A 166 -14.80 -25.69 11.22
CA ALA A 166 -14.77 -25.33 9.82
C ALA A 166 -13.94 -24.06 9.58
N VAL A 167 -14.10 -23.03 10.42
CA VAL A 167 -13.27 -21.81 10.35
C VAL A 167 -11.81 -22.10 10.65
N LEU A 168 -11.51 -22.84 11.72
CA LEU A 168 -10.15 -23.22 12.08
C LEU A 168 -9.45 -24.01 10.96
N LYS A 169 -10.19 -24.87 10.25
CA LYS A 169 -9.63 -25.72 9.19
C LYS A 169 -9.47 -24.98 7.86
N GLN A 170 -10.41 -24.10 7.51
CA GLN A 170 -10.48 -23.51 6.16
C GLN A 170 -9.89 -22.11 6.10
N PHE A 171 -10.13 -21.27 7.11
CA PHE A 171 -9.70 -19.88 7.12
C PHE A 171 -8.29 -19.70 7.68
N VAL A 172 -8.02 -20.27 8.85
CA VAL A 172 -6.77 -20.01 9.60
C VAL A 172 -5.50 -20.37 8.83
N PRO A 173 -5.43 -21.48 8.07
CA PRO A 173 -4.24 -21.78 7.27
C PRO A 173 -3.95 -20.70 6.22
N GLY A 174 -4.98 -20.24 5.51
CA GLY A 174 -4.88 -19.17 4.52
C GLY A 174 -4.46 -17.85 5.15
N ALA A 175 -5.08 -17.49 6.28
CA ALA A 175 -4.76 -16.30 7.05
C ALA A 175 -3.29 -16.29 7.49
N ASN A 176 -2.81 -17.39 8.04
CA ASN A 176 -1.42 -17.54 8.48
C ASN A 176 -0.43 -17.46 7.31
N GLN A 177 -0.75 -18.09 6.18
CA GLN A 177 0.12 -18.06 5.01
C GLN A 177 0.24 -16.64 4.45
N PHE A 178 -0.88 -15.93 4.29
CA PHE A 178 -0.91 -14.52 3.90
C PHE A 178 -0.13 -13.64 4.87
N SER A 179 -0.33 -13.83 6.18
CA SER A 179 0.36 -13.07 7.22
C SER A 179 1.89 -13.19 7.11
N ARG A 180 2.40 -14.42 6.92
CA ARG A 180 3.83 -14.67 6.77
C ARG A 180 4.39 -14.01 5.51
N ARG A 181 3.69 -14.11 4.39
CA ARG A 181 4.11 -13.48 3.13
C ARG A 181 4.11 -11.96 3.26
N LEU A 182 3.07 -11.37 3.84
CA LEU A 182 2.99 -9.93 4.06
C LEU A 182 4.12 -9.43 4.97
N LEU A 183 4.37 -10.11 6.08
CA LEU A 183 5.50 -9.77 6.97
C LEU A 183 6.87 -9.92 6.30
N HIS A 184 7.02 -10.89 5.40
CA HIS A 184 8.23 -11.05 4.60
C HIS A 184 8.41 -9.91 3.60
N LEU A 185 7.33 -9.48 2.94
CA LEU A 185 7.34 -8.31 2.06
C LEU A 185 7.64 -7.02 2.83
N ASP A 186 7.09 -6.86 4.04
CA ASP A 186 7.40 -5.72 4.93
C ASP A 186 8.89 -5.68 5.28
N ALA A 187 9.49 -6.85 5.55
CA ALA A 187 10.92 -6.94 5.82
C ALA A 187 11.77 -6.59 4.59
N ARG A 188 11.42 -7.12 3.41
CA ARG A 188 12.10 -6.79 2.14
C ARG A 188 11.99 -5.30 1.81
N LEU A 189 10.83 -4.69 2.08
CA LEU A 189 10.62 -3.26 1.87
C LEU A 189 11.56 -2.43 2.74
N LYS A 190 11.73 -2.80 4.01
CA LYS A 190 12.65 -2.09 4.91
C LYS A 190 14.09 -2.16 4.42
N VAL A 191 14.54 -3.34 3.99
CA VAL A 191 15.89 -3.51 3.42
C VAL A 191 16.05 -2.63 2.18
N LEU A 192 15.10 -2.70 1.23
CA LEU A 192 15.15 -1.89 0.01
C LEU A 192 15.19 -0.39 0.29
N VAL A 193 14.39 0.10 1.26
CA VAL A 193 14.42 1.52 1.65
C VAL A 193 15.76 1.89 2.28
N SER A 194 16.36 1.03 3.10
CA SER A 194 17.70 1.24 3.65
C SER A 194 18.77 1.24 2.56
N ASP A 195 18.75 0.30 1.61
CA ASP A 195 19.70 0.25 0.50
C ASP A 195 19.62 1.54 -0.35
N MET A 196 18.40 2.00 -0.66
CA MET A 196 18.18 3.27 -1.38
C MET A 196 18.65 4.49 -0.59
N GLU A 197 18.50 4.47 0.73
CA GLU A 197 18.99 5.53 1.63
C GLU A 197 20.52 5.56 1.65
N ASP A 198 21.16 4.41 1.76
CA ASP A 198 22.63 4.28 1.75
C ASP A 198 23.22 4.71 0.40
N ASP A 199 22.64 4.29 -0.72
CA ASP A 199 23.03 4.73 -2.07
C ASP A 199 22.94 6.25 -2.19
N PHE A 200 21.84 6.82 -1.70
CA PHE A 200 21.63 8.26 -1.72
C PHE A 200 22.66 9.02 -0.87
N TRP A 201 22.97 8.53 0.33
CA TRP A 201 23.99 9.10 1.21
C TRP A 201 25.40 9.00 0.62
N ASN A 202 25.72 7.89 -0.04
CA ASN A 202 27.02 7.68 -0.69
C ASN A 202 27.25 8.67 -1.83
N GLU A 203 26.21 9.02 -2.59
CA GLU A 203 26.31 9.95 -3.71
C GLU A 203 26.26 11.42 -3.27
N HIS A 204 25.41 11.77 -2.30
CA HIS A 204 25.09 13.17 -1.98
C HIS A 204 25.67 13.67 -0.64
N GLY A 205 26.21 12.77 0.20
CA GLY A 205 26.79 13.09 1.50
C GLY A 205 25.77 13.60 2.54
N ALA A 206 26.26 13.95 3.74
CA ALA A 206 25.46 14.28 4.93
C ALA A 206 24.69 15.64 4.87
N ALA A 207 24.38 16.16 3.69
CA ALA A 207 23.76 17.48 3.54
C ALA A 207 22.35 17.51 4.18
N LYS A 208 22.15 18.42 5.15
CA LYS A 208 20.87 18.61 5.84
C LYS A 208 19.72 18.88 4.86
N GLY A 209 18.60 18.19 5.06
CA GLY A 209 17.33 18.49 4.39
C GLY A 209 16.98 17.63 3.17
N ARG A 210 17.77 16.59 2.88
CA ARG A 210 17.45 15.62 1.83
C ARG A 210 16.91 14.31 2.41
N GLU A 211 15.86 14.40 3.21
CA GLU A 211 15.13 13.22 3.67
C GLU A 211 14.21 12.76 2.53
N GLY A 212 14.32 11.50 2.11
CA GLY A 212 13.44 10.92 1.11
C GLY A 212 11.95 11.12 1.46
N TRP A 213 11.09 11.22 0.45
CA TRP A 213 9.68 11.48 0.66
C TRP A 213 8.89 10.18 0.80
N VAL A 214 7.95 10.15 1.74
CA VAL A 214 7.05 9.01 1.93
C VAL A 214 6.03 8.96 0.81
N VAL A 215 5.98 7.84 0.08
CA VAL A 215 5.08 7.68 -1.08
C VAL A 215 3.61 7.82 -0.69
N HIS A 216 3.24 7.34 0.50
CA HIS A 216 1.88 7.48 1.03
C HIS A 216 1.41 8.93 0.97
N TYR A 217 2.12 9.85 1.61
CA TYR A 217 1.71 11.25 1.72
C TYR A 217 1.70 12.00 0.38
N ALA A 218 2.42 11.50 -0.63
CA ALA A 218 2.36 12.03 -1.98
C ALA A 218 1.05 11.65 -2.69
N LEU A 219 0.53 10.44 -2.45
CA LEU A 219 -0.70 9.93 -3.08
C LEU A 219 -1.97 10.29 -2.30
N PHE A 220 -1.82 10.43 -1.00
CA PHE A 220 -2.86 10.52 0.00
C PHE A 220 -2.58 11.72 0.91
N PRO A 221 -2.70 12.96 0.38
CA PRO A 221 -2.45 14.16 1.17
C PRO A 221 -3.61 14.35 2.17
N GLY A 222 -3.32 14.11 3.45
CA GLY A 222 -4.32 14.21 4.52
C GLY A 222 -5.04 15.57 4.56
N LEU A 223 -6.28 15.56 5.06
CA LEU A 223 -7.16 16.75 5.17
C LEU A 223 -6.52 17.95 5.90
N SER A 224 -5.53 17.74 6.78
CA SER A 224 -4.76 18.83 7.42
C SER A 224 -3.93 19.69 6.45
N THR A 225 -3.71 19.24 5.21
CA THR A 225 -3.02 20.04 4.17
C THR A 225 -3.97 20.95 3.37
N ARG A 226 -5.29 20.85 3.57
CA ARG A 226 -6.25 21.77 2.91
C ARG A 226 -6.22 23.19 3.48
N HIS A 227 -5.53 23.45 4.60
CA HIS A 227 -5.35 24.79 5.19
C HIS A 227 -3.87 25.08 5.45
N GLY A 228 -3.04 25.01 4.41
CA GLY A 228 -1.64 25.41 4.55
C GLY A 228 -0.82 25.19 3.29
N LYS A 229 -0.91 26.15 2.36
CA LYS A 229 -0.04 26.31 1.18
C LYS A 229 0.15 25.05 0.33
N LYS A 230 -0.59 24.98 -0.79
CA LYS A 230 -0.09 24.37 -2.03
C LYS A 230 1.28 25.01 -2.34
N LYS A 231 2.39 24.39 -1.94
CA LYS A 231 3.66 24.61 -2.63
C LYS A 231 3.54 23.86 -3.94
N SER A 232 3.47 24.64 -5.01
CA SER A 232 3.46 24.16 -6.39
C SER A 232 4.56 23.12 -6.59
N LEU A 233 4.17 21.90 -6.94
CA LEU A 233 5.04 20.90 -7.56
C LEU A 233 5.70 21.55 -8.80
N MET A 234 7.03 21.46 -8.89
CA MET A 234 7.82 21.70 -10.11
C MET A 234 7.72 23.08 -10.80
N SER A 235 8.08 24.17 -10.12
CA SER A 235 8.46 25.42 -10.82
C SER A 235 9.72 26.10 -10.26
N SER A 236 10.59 25.38 -9.55
CA SER A 236 11.88 25.93 -9.10
C SER A 236 13.07 25.19 -9.71
N MET A 237 13.05 25.02 -11.03
CA MET A 237 14.26 24.90 -11.84
C MET A 237 14.38 26.16 -12.69
N LYS A 238 14.97 27.20 -12.09
CA LYS A 238 15.73 28.28 -12.74
C LYS A 238 16.17 29.28 -11.67
N ALA A 239 17.41 29.12 -11.23
CA ALA A 239 18.35 30.20 -10.96
C ALA A 239 19.75 29.60 -11.17
#